data_AF-A0A9W7GB03-F1
#
_entry.id   AF-A0A9W7GB03-F1
#
_cell.length_a   1.000
_cell.length_b   1.000
_cell.length_c   1.000
_cell.angle_alpha   90.00
_cell.angle_beta   90.00
_cell.angle_gamma   90.00
#
_symmetry.space_group_name_H-M   'P 1'
#
loop_
_entity.id
_entity.type
_entity.pdbx_description
1 polymer ?
#
loop_
_entity_poly.entity_id
_entity_poly.type
_entity_poly.pdbx_seq_one_letter_code
_entity_poly.pdbx_strand_id
1 'polypeptide(L)'
;MERFCSVFMDQMRGMFIAEKFVRAALPRECQHWFSGLSGILYILPVFSNSRRMTPLGKSVWFAQAVLSCLADFVFIGLSHPVHGIDRHFATLNCLFLLAIGAKSGMSSYLVTSVVPLGVHLAARIAQQDENWHLWVFLHGWWHITGPVLIYWFYNDEQIVYENRLKRGGVGGSSALTARSITTRSRSKVKKVEVASLRASSGFPNRSRTRASSRKRRIAKNQI
;
A
#
# COMPACT_ATOMS: atom_id res chain seq x y z
N MET A 1 28.33 -16.25 4.90
CA MET A 1 27.50 -16.27 3.68
C MET A 1 26.49 -17.41 3.70
N GLU A 2 26.88 -18.63 4.06
CA GLU A 2 25.97 -19.79 4.15
C GLU A 2 24.76 -19.58 5.07
N ARG A 3 24.98 -19.03 6.27
CA ARG A 3 23.91 -18.72 7.24
C ARG A 3 22.85 -17.78 6.68
N PHE A 4 23.27 -16.76 5.92
CA PHE A 4 22.37 -15.82 5.26
C PHE A 4 21.51 -16.53 4.21
N CYS A 5 22.15 -17.34 3.34
CA CYS A 5 21.43 -18.08 2.30
C CYS A 5 20.40 -19.05 2.91
N SER A 6 20.73 -19.71 4.02
CA SER A 6 19.79 -20.57 4.75
C SER A 6 18.58 -19.79 5.26
N VAL A 7 18.77 -18.66 5.94
CA VAL A 7 17.67 -17.82 6.45
C VAL A 7 16.78 -17.32 5.31
N PHE A 8 17.39 -16.87 4.21
CA PHE A 8 16.66 -16.40 3.03
C PHE A 8 15.83 -17.52 2.39
N MET A 9 16.42 -18.70 2.20
CA MET A 9 15.72 -19.84 1.60
C MET A 9 14.60 -20.37 2.51
N ASP A 10 14.78 -20.33 3.83
CA ASP A 10 13.72 -20.69 4.78
C ASP A 10 12.57 -19.68 4.77
N GLN A 11 12.85 -18.39 4.55
CA GLN A 11 11.82 -17.38 4.33
C GLN A 11 11.06 -17.63 3.04
N MET A 12 11.76 -17.85 1.93
CA MET A 12 11.13 -18.20 0.64
C MET A 12 10.27 -19.46 0.80
N ARG A 13 10.76 -20.49 1.49
CA ARG A 13 9.97 -21.69 1.79
C ARG A 13 8.76 -21.40 2.67
N GLY A 14 8.89 -20.53 3.68
CA GLY A 14 7.77 -20.08 4.50
C GLY A 14 6.68 -19.37 3.69
N MET A 15 7.07 -18.59 2.68
CA MET A 15 6.14 -17.92 1.75
C MET A 15 5.34 -18.89 0.86
N PHE A 16 5.81 -20.13 0.68
CA PHE A 16 5.10 -21.14 -0.11
C PHE A 16 4.44 -22.22 0.77
N ILE A 17 4.90 -22.35 2.02
CA ILE A 17 4.46 -23.37 2.97
C ILE A 17 4.02 -22.68 4.25
N ALA A 18 2.76 -22.21 4.26
CA ALA A 18 2.17 -21.48 5.39
C ALA A 18 2.32 -22.21 6.73
N GLU A 19 2.32 -23.56 6.74
CA GLU A 19 2.49 -24.36 7.97
C GLU A 19 3.75 -24.01 8.76
N LYS A 20 4.86 -23.67 8.11
CA LYS A 20 6.11 -23.32 8.82
C LYS A 20 6.01 -22.00 9.57
N PHE A 21 5.22 -21.06 9.08
CA PHE A 21 4.97 -19.81 9.80
C PHE A 21 3.97 -19.97 10.94
N VAL A 22 3.00 -20.88 10.77
CA VAL A 22 2.00 -21.19 11.78
C VAL A 22 2.62 -21.89 12.97
N ARG A 23 3.53 -22.86 12.78
CA ARG A 23 4.08 -23.69 13.86
C ARG A 23 5.25 -23.08 14.64
N ALA A 24 5.75 -21.91 14.25
CA ALA A 24 6.84 -21.23 14.95
C ALA A 24 6.31 -20.53 16.22
N ALA A 25 5.95 -21.32 17.23
CA ALA A 25 5.59 -20.81 18.54
C ALA A 25 6.83 -20.13 19.16
N LEU A 26 6.76 -18.82 19.32
CA LEU A 26 7.78 -18.04 20.02
C LEU A 26 7.64 -18.23 21.55
N PRO A 27 8.71 -18.10 22.32
CA PRO A 27 8.60 -18.05 23.78
C PRO A 27 7.69 -16.91 24.24
N ARG A 28 6.96 -17.09 25.36
CA ARG A 28 6.05 -16.05 25.89
C ARG A 28 6.76 -14.74 26.25
N GLU A 29 8.04 -14.78 26.58
CA GLU A 29 8.89 -13.60 26.81
C GLU A 29 9.02 -12.69 25.57
N CYS A 30 8.70 -13.19 24.38
CA CYS A 30 8.59 -12.38 23.17
C CYS A 30 7.31 -11.51 23.14
N GLN A 31 6.33 -11.77 24.02
CA GLN A 31 5.11 -10.98 24.16
C GLN A 31 5.44 -9.63 24.80
N HIS A 32 5.79 -8.68 23.95
CA HIS A 32 6.17 -7.33 24.37
C HIS A 32 5.26 -6.30 23.70
N TRP A 33 4.93 -5.24 24.42
CA TRP A 33 4.08 -4.16 23.90
C TRP A 33 4.69 -3.51 22.66
N PHE A 34 6.02 -3.42 22.60
CA PHE A 34 6.74 -2.87 21.46
C PHE A 34 6.56 -3.71 20.18
N SER A 35 6.62 -5.04 20.24
CA SER A 35 6.44 -5.90 19.06
C SER A 35 4.99 -5.85 18.58
N GLY A 36 4.02 -5.92 19.48
CA GLY A 36 2.59 -5.84 19.14
C GLY A 36 2.15 -4.46 18.64
N LEU A 37 2.52 -3.38 19.34
CA LEU A 37 2.10 -2.02 18.98
C LEU A 37 2.82 -1.47 17.76
N SER A 38 4.05 -1.89 17.48
CA SER A 38 4.74 -1.47 16.25
C SER A 38 4.00 -1.93 14.98
N GLY A 39 3.22 -3.02 15.06
CA GLY A 39 2.34 -3.46 13.98
C GLY A 39 1.27 -2.43 13.58
N ILE A 40 0.89 -1.52 14.49
CA ILE A 40 -0.05 -0.44 14.14
C ILE A 40 0.49 0.48 13.06
N LEU A 41 1.82 0.60 12.93
CA LEU A 41 2.47 1.51 11.98
C LEU A 41 2.21 1.12 10.53
N TYR A 42 1.80 -0.13 10.27
CA TYR A 42 1.31 -0.55 8.96
C TYR A 42 0.08 0.25 8.49
N ILE A 43 -0.59 1.00 9.36
CA ILE A 43 -1.68 1.92 8.98
C ILE A 43 -1.14 3.21 8.33
N LEU A 44 0.11 3.59 8.54
CA LEU A 44 0.65 4.88 8.05
C LEU A 44 0.41 5.10 6.55
N PRO A 45 0.67 4.13 5.65
CA PRO A 45 0.43 4.32 4.21
C PRO A 45 -1.03 4.65 3.85
N VAL A 46 -2.01 4.27 4.69
CA VAL A 46 -3.44 4.59 4.49
C VAL A 46 -3.66 6.11 4.48
N PHE A 47 -2.89 6.84 5.28
CA PHE A 47 -2.96 8.30 5.40
C PHE A 47 -2.17 9.05 4.32
N SER A 48 -1.52 8.35 3.39
CA SER A 48 -0.91 9.02 2.26
C SER A 48 -1.96 9.62 1.33
N ASN A 49 -1.65 10.81 0.82
CA ASN A 49 -2.43 11.52 -0.20
C ASN A 49 -2.01 11.14 -1.63
N SER A 50 -1.14 10.14 -1.78
CA SER A 50 -0.66 9.70 -3.08
C SER A 50 -1.78 9.18 -3.97
N ARG A 51 -1.86 9.67 -5.20
CA ARG A 51 -2.82 9.16 -6.21
C ARG A 51 -2.59 7.69 -6.56
N ARG A 52 -1.38 7.16 -6.34
CA ARG A 52 -1.06 5.74 -6.56
C ARG A 52 -1.60 4.84 -5.44
N MET A 53 -1.95 5.41 -4.29
CA MET A 53 -2.59 4.68 -3.20
C MET A 53 -4.10 4.59 -3.44
N THR A 54 -4.52 3.55 -4.17
CA THR A 54 -5.94 3.29 -4.46
C THR A 54 -6.71 2.91 -3.20
N PRO A 55 -8.06 3.00 -3.18
CA PRO A 55 -8.86 2.54 -2.04
C PRO A 55 -8.59 1.08 -1.66
N LEU A 56 -8.37 0.21 -2.66
CA LEU A 56 -7.99 -1.19 -2.43
C LEU A 56 -6.62 -1.28 -1.73
N GLY A 57 -5.63 -0.52 -2.19
CA GLY A 57 -4.32 -0.44 -1.54
C GLY A 57 -4.42 -0.01 -0.08
N LYS A 58 -5.24 1.00 0.22
CA LYS A 58 -5.51 1.44 1.60
C LYS A 58 -6.12 0.32 2.45
N SER A 59 -7.09 -0.42 1.92
CA SER A 59 -7.68 -1.56 2.62
C SER A 59 -6.68 -2.68 2.90
N VAL A 60 -5.74 -2.93 1.98
CA VAL A 60 -4.66 -3.91 2.18
C VAL A 60 -3.72 -3.49 3.30
N TRP A 61 -3.30 -2.22 3.33
CA TRP A 61 -2.46 -1.68 4.43
C TRP A 61 -3.17 -1.71 5.78
N PHE A 62 -4.46 -1.35 5.79
CA PHE A 62 -5.27 -1.44 7.00
C PHE A 62 -5.40 -2.88 7.50
N ALA A 63 -5.67 -3.84 6.60
CA ALA A 63 -5.73 -5.25 6.93
C ALA A 63 -4.38 -5.76 7.48
N GLN A 64 -3.27 -5.32 6.90
CA GLN A 64 -1.94 -5.66 7.39
C GLN A 64 -1.70 -5.16 8.82
N ALA A 65 -2.12 -3.93 9.15
CA ALA A 65 -2.00 -3.42 10.52
C ALA A 65 -2.78 -4.27 11.53
N VAL A 66 -4.00 -4.67 11.18
CA VAL A 66 -4.81 -5.55 12.02
C VAL A 66 -4.16 -6.92 12.18
N LEU A 67 -3.72 -7.54 11.09
CA LEU A 67 -3.09 -8.86 11.10
C LEU A 67 -1.78 -8.87 11.89
N SER A 68 -0.95 -7.83 11.74
CA SER A 68 0.32 -7.69 12.48
C SER A 68 0.09 -7.53 13.98
N CYS A 69 -0.86 -6.68 14.39
CA CYS A 69 -1.25 -6.56 15.80
C CYS A 69 -1.78 -7.89 16.35
N LEU A 70 -2.64 -8.60 15.61
CA LEU A 70 -3.16 -9.89 16.05
C LEU A 70 -2.05 -10.94 16.16
N ALA A 71 -1.14 -11.01 15.19
CA ALA A 71 -0.02 -11.94 15.19
C ALA A 71 0.88 -11.71 16.41
N ASP A 72 1.38 -10.48 16.59
CA ASP A 72 2.47 -10.20 17.52
C ASP A 72 2.03 -9.74 18.91
N PHE A 73 0.74 -9.43 19.11
CA PHE A 73 0.19 -9.09 20.43
C PHE A 73 -0.72 -10.18 21.00
N VAL A 74 -1.65 -10.70 20.19
CA VAL A 74 -2.71 -11.60 20.65
C VAL A 74 -2.29 -13.07 20.54
N PHE A 75 -1.73 -13.45 19.40
CA PHE A 75 -1.39 -14.84 19.09
C PHE A 75 0.10 -15.15 19.28
N ILE A 76 0.88 -14.23 19.82
CA ILE A 76 2.30 -14.45 20.06
C ILE A 76 2.52 -15.62 21.02
N GLY A 77 3.44 -16.51 20.65
CA GLY A 77 3.69 -17.77 21.35
C GLY A 77 2.63 -18.85 21.16
N LEU A 78 1.62 -18.62 20.33
CA LEU A 78 0.67 -19.63 19.88
C LEU A 78 0.90 -19.98 18.41
N SER A 79 0.68 -21.25 18.06
CA SER A 79 0.70 -21.69 16.67
C SER A 79 -0.62 -21.32 15.99
N HIS A 80 -0.69 -20.17 15.32
CA HIS A 80 -1.93 -19.63 14.75
C HIS A 80 -1.79 -19.22 13.27
N PRO A 81 -2.81 -19.47 12.40
CA PRO A 81 -2.78 -19.11 10.98
C PRO A 81 -2.48 -17.63 10.69
N VAL A 82 -2.88 -16.73 11.57
CA VAL A 82 -2.66 -15.29 11.43
C VAL A 82 -1.17 -14.95 11.27
N HIS A 83 -0.26 -15.66 11.96
CA HIS A 83 1.19 -15.50 11.77
C HIS A 83 1.63 -15.75 10.33
N GLY A 84 1.05 -16.77 9.70
CA GLY A 84 1.31 -17.06 8.30
C GLY A 84 0.83 -15.95 7.39
N ILE A 85 -0.42 -15.52 7.56
CA ILE A 85 -1.05 -14.50 6.73
C ILE A 85 -0.31 -13.15 6.86
N ASP A 86 -0.03 -12.71 8.09
CA ASP A 86 0.71 -11.48 8.37
C ASP A 86 2.09 -11.48 7.69
N ARG A 87 2.88 -12.56 7.87
CA ARG A 87 4.21 -12.67 7.25
C ARG A 87 4.16 -12.69 5.73
N HIS A 88 3.13 -13.29 5.13
CA HIS A 88 2.93 -13.25 3.67
C HIS A 88 2.70 -11.82 3.19
N PHE A 89 1.77 -11.10 3.82
CA PHE A 89 1.50 -9.71 3.47
C PHE A 89 2.72 -8.83 3.69
N ALA A 90 3.41 -8.95 4.81
CA ALA A 90 4.63 -8.20 5.10
C ALA A 90 5.73 -8.45 4.05
N THR A 91 5.85 -9.69 3.57
CA THR A 91 6.82 -10.03 2.52
C THR A 91 6.42 -9.45 1.17
N LEU A 92 5.14 -9.56 0.78
CA LEU A 92 4.62 -8.92 -0.45
C LEU A 92 4.83 -7.40 -0.42
N ASN A 93 4.61 -6.78 0.74
CA ASN A 93 4.85 -5.35 0.96
C ASN A 93 6.33 -4.98 0.78
N CYS A 94 7.24 -5.83 1.24
CA CYS A 94 8.68 -5.62 1.04
C CYS A 94 9.09 -5.75 -0.45
N LEU A 95 8.56 -6.74 -1.16
CA LEU A 95 8.77 -6.87 -2.61
C LEU A 95 8.19 -5.67 -3.37
N PHE A 96 7.03 -5.18 -2.94
CA PHE A 96 6.40 -4.00 -3.51
C PHE A 96 7.24 -2.73 -3.28
N LEU A 97 7.82 -2.56 -2.09
CA LEU A 97 8.76 -1.48 -1.77
C LEU A 97 9.98 -1.50 -2.70
N LEU A 98 10.61 -2.66 -2.88
CA LEU A 98 11.72 -2.84 -3.82
C LEU A 98 11.31 -2.51 -5.26
N ALA A 99 10.13 -2.95 -5.69
CA ALA A 99 9.62 -2.68 -7.03
C ALA A 99 9.37 -1.19 -7.27
N ILE A 100 8.87 -0.46 -6.26
CA ILE A 100 8.73 1.01 -6.33
C ILE A 100 10.11 1.65 -6.39
N GLY A 101 11.03 1.28 -5.51
CA GLY A 101 12.40 1.80 -5.50
C GLY A 101 13.09 1.65 -6.84
N ALA A 102 13.02 0.46 -7.44
CA ALA A 102 13.57 0.18 -8.76
C ALA A 102 12.92 1.01 -9.88
N LYS A 103 11.59 1.20 -9.85
CA LYS A 103 10.86 1.98 -10.87
C LYS A 103 11.06 3.49 -10.76
N SER A 104 11.36 4.00 -9.57
CA SER A 104 11.56 5.43 -9.34
C SER A 104 12.78 6.00 -10.08
N GLY A 105 13.74 5.14 -10.44
CA GLY A 105 15.04 5.56 -11.00
C GLY A 105 15.94 6.29 -10.00
N MET A 106 15.54 6.41 -8.73
CA MET A 106 16.31 7.06 -7.68
C MET A 106 17.06 6.00 -6.89
N SER A 107 18.38 5.91 -7.09
CA SER A 107 19.23 4.91 -6.43
C SER A 107 19.13 4.97 -4.90
N SER A 108 18.86 6.16 -4.34
CA SER A 108 18.63 6.34 -2.90
C SER A 108 17.45 5.52 -2.38
N TYR A 109 16.37 5.39 -3.18
CA TYR A 109 15.20 4.60 -2.78
C TYR A 109 15.47 3.10 -2.79
N LEU A 110 16.30 2.64 -3.73
CA LEU A 110 16.71 1.24 -3.75
C LEU A 110 17.54 0.92 -2.50
N VAL A 111 18.48 1.79 -2.13
CA VAL A 111 19.30 1.63 -0.92
C VAL A 111 18.44 1.62 0.34
N THR A 112 17.49 2.55 0.49
CA THR A 112 16.62 2.58 1.67
C THR A 112 15.67 1.38 1.73
N SER A 113 15.25 0.83 0.59
CA SER A 113 14.40 -0.38 0.52
C SER A 113 15.11 -1.64 1.04
N VAL A 114 16.45 -1.65 1.11
CA VAL A 114 17.23 -2.77 1.67
C VAL A 114 17.24 -2.74 3.21
N VAL A 115 16.97 -1.58 3.83
CA VAL A 115 17.02 -1.45 5.31
C VAL A 115 16.04 -2.38 6.02
N PRO A 116 14.73 -2.42 5.67
CA PRO A 116 13.79 -3.34 6.31
C PRO A 116 14.17 -4.81 6.11
N LEU A 117 14.78 -5.17 4.98
CA LEU A 117 15.29 -6.53 4.74
C LEU A 117 16.45 -6.87 5.67
N GLY A 118 17.41 -5.95 5.82
CA GLY A 118 18.55 -6.14 6.72
C GLY A 118 18.10 -6.33 8.16
N VAL A 119 17.15 -5.51 8.62
CA VAL A 119 16.56 -5.61 9.97
C VAL A 119 15.82 -6.93 10.17
N HIS A 120 14.99 -7.33 9.20
CA HIS A 120 14.28 -8.62 9.24
C HIS A 120 15.25 -9.81 9.33
N LEU A 121 16.29 -9.81 8.48
CA LEU A 121 17.30 -10.87 8.49
C LEU A 121 18.06 -10.92 9.81
N ALA A 122 18.42 -9.77 10.37
CA ALA A 122 19.07 -9.69 11.67
C ALA A 122 18.14 -10.21 12.79
N ALA A 123 16.84 -9.89 12.74
CA ALA A 123 15.86 -10.44 13.68
C ALA A 123 15.81 -11.96 13.58
N ARG A 124 15.78 -12.52 12.36
CA ARG A 124 15.79 -13.97 12.16
C ARG A 124 17.05 -14.66 12.66
N ILE A 125 18.21 -14.02 12.53
CA ILE A 125 19.46 -14.51 13.12
C ILE A 125 19.34 -14.53 14.64
N ALA A 126 18.88 -13.43 15.25
CA ALA A 126 18.66 -13.37 16.70
C ALA A 126 17.67 -14.43 17.21
N GLN A 127 16.63 -14.74 16.43
CA GLN A 127 15.70 -15.84 16.73
C GLN A 127 16.37 -17.21 16.71
N GLN A 128 17.26 -17.46 15.74
CA GLN A 128 18.02 -18.72 15.68
C GLN A 128 19.03 -18.85 16.81
N ASP A 129 19.60 -17.73 17.24
CA ASP A 129 20.51 -17.67 18.40
C ASP A 129 19.77 -17.64 19.74
N GLU A 130 18.42 -17.75 19.73
CA GLU A 130 17.56 -17.68 20.91
C GLU A 130 17.76 -16.39 21.74
N ASN A 131 18.24 -15.32 21.10
CA ASN A 131 18.38 -14.00 21.73
C ASN A 131 17.08 -13.22 21.58
N TRP A 132 16.11 -13.52 22.45
CA TRP A 132 14.75 -13.01 22.37
C TRP A 132 14.65 -11.49 22.55
N HIS A 133 15.50 -10.89 23.40
CA HIS A 133 15.55 -9.44 23.56
C HIS A 133 15.96 -8.73 22.27
N LEU A 134 17.04 -9.20 21.63
CA LEU A 134 17.49 -8.66 20.36
C LEU A 134 16.45 -8.92 19.25
N TRP A 135 15.81 -10.09 19.26
CA TRP A 135 14.70 -10.40 18.36
C TRP A 135 13.54 -9.40 18.50
N VAL A 136 13.04 -9.16 19.71
CA VAL A 136 11.93 -8.20 19.95
C VAL A 136 12.30 -6.81 19.44
N PHE A 137 13.52 -6.36 19.74
CA PHE A 137 14.01 -5.06 19.29
C PHE A 137 14.06 -4.95 17.77
N LEU A 138 14.74 -5.90 17.10
CA LEU A 138 14.89 -5.89 15.64
C LEU A 138 13.54 -6.12 14.93
N HIS A 139 12.69 -7.01 15.44
CA HIS A 139 11.34 -7.25 14.91
C HIS A 139 10.48 -5.99 14.97
N GLY A 140 10.52 -5.25 16.08
CA GLY A 140 9.85 -3.95 16.18
C GLY A 140 10.42 -2.91 15.21
N TRP A 141 11.75 -2.88 15.00
CA TRP A 141 12.36 -2.02 13.98
C TRP A 141 11.96 -2.38 12.55
N TRP A 142 11.73 -3.66 12.27
CA TRP A 142 11.21 -4.11 10.98
C TRP A 142 9.80 -3.54 10.74
N HIS A 143 8.95 -3.57 11.76
CA HIS A 143 7.61 -2.96 11.73
C HIS A 143 7.61 -1.43 11.63
N ILE A 144 8.66 -0.76 12.10
CA ILE A 144 8.79 0.69 12.00
C ILE A 144 9.30 1.07 10.60
N THR A 145 10.43 0.51 10.19
CA THR A 145 11.16 0.95 8.99
C THR A 145 10.39 0.72 7.70
N GLY A 146 9.72 -0.44 7.55
CA GLY A 146 8.96 -0.76 6.33
C GLY A 146 7.82 0.25 6.05
N PRO A 147 6.82 0.37 6.93
CA PRO A 147 5.67 1.26 6.73
C PRO A 147 6.04 2.74 6.63
N VAL A 148 7.04 3.20 7.40
CA VAL A 148 7.51 4.59 7.34
C VAL A 148 8.13 4.90 5.98
N LEU A 149 8.99 4.02 5.45
CA LEU A 149 9.59 4.20 4.13
C LEU A 149 8.54 4.19 3.03
N ILE A 150 7.56 3.30 3.12
CA ILE A 150 6.46 3.23 2.15
C ILE A 150 5.61 4.49 2.19
N TYR A 151 5.22 4.96 3.37
CA TYR A 151 4.51 6.22 3.53
C TYR A 151 5.30 7.39 2.93
N TRP A 152 6.59 7.46 3.21
CA TRP A 152 7.47 8.48 2.66
C TRP A 152 7.51 8.44 1.13
N PHE A 153 7.73 7.27 0.51
CA PHE A 153 7.74 7.11 -0.94
C PHE A 153 6.43 7.53 -1.60
N TYR A 154 5.29 7.13 -1.04
CA TYR A 154 4.01 7.51 -1.60
C TYR A 154 3.82 9.04 -1.61
N ASN A 155 4.25 9.73 -0.55
CA ASN A 155 4.14 11.18 -0.47
C ASN A 155 5.17 11.90 -1.34
N ASP A 156 6.41 11.43 -1.43
CA ASP A 156 7.43 12.06 -2.26
C ASP A 156 7.10 11.93 -3.76
N GLU A 157 6.61 10.76 -4.20
CA GLU A 157 6.13 10.59 -5.57
C GLU A 157 4.97 11.53 -5.92
N GLN A 158 4.09 11.80 -4.96
CA GLN A 158 2.98 12.75 -5.14
C GLN A 158 3.50 14.17 -5.35
N ILE A 159 4.50 14.60 -4.57
CA ILE A 159 5.15 15.91 -4.70
C ILE A 159 5.82 16.04 -6.07
N VAL A 160 6.57 15.02 -6.50
CA VAL A 160 7.23 15.00 -7.81
C VAL A 160 6.20 15.12 -8.94
N TYR A 161 5.08 14.39 -8.85
CA TYR A 161 4.01 14.45 -9.83
C TYR A 161 3.36 15.84 -9.91
N GLU A 162 3.01 16.44 -8.77
CA GLU A 162 2.42 17.78 -8.72
C GLU A 162 3.35 18.85 -9.29
N ASN A 163 4.65 18.75 -9.01
CA ASN A 163 5.66 19.64 -9.58
C ASN A 163 5.77 19.48 -11.10
N ARG A 164 5.68 18.26 -11.63
CA ARG A 164 5.65 18.01 -13.09
C ARG A 164 4.41 18.61 -13.74
N LEU A 165 3.23 18.48 -13.12
CA LEU A 165 2.01 19.11 -13.62
C LEU A 165 2.10 20.63 -13.64
N LYS A 166 2.60 21.24 -12.57
CA LYS A 166 2.81 22.70 -12.49
C LYS A 166 3.78 23.18 -13.58
N ARG A 167 4.89 22.48 -13.80
CA ARG A 167 5.87 22.83 -14.86
C ARG A 167 5.35 22.58 -16.27
N GLY A 168 4.63 21.49 -16.49
CA GLY A 168 4.00 21.16 -17.78
C GLY A 168 2.86 22.11 -18.16
N GLY A 169 2.15 22.66 -17.17
CA GLY A 169 1.11 23.68 -17.39
C GLY A 169 1.65 25.06 -17.76
N VAL A 170 2.89 25.40 -17.36
CA VAL A 170 3.51 26.70 -17.67
C VAL A 170 4.06 26.75 -19.11
N GLY A 171 4.32 25.60 -19.76
CA GLY A 171 4.76 25.53 -21.15
C GLY A 171 3.64 25.65 -22.21
N GLY A 172 2.36 25.59 -21.80
CA GLY A 172 1.21 25.56 -22.72
C GLY A 172 0.52 26.90 -22.97
N SER A 173 0.75 27.92 -22.15
CA SER A 173 0.06 29.22 -22.27
C SER A 173 0.93 30.35 -22.84
N SER A 174 2.24 30.18 -22.96
CA SER A 174 3.11 31.20 -23.57
C SER A 174 3.11 31.19 -25.10
N ALA A 175 2.51 30.18 -25.75
CA ALA A 175 2.40 30.12 -27.22
C ALA A 175 1.13 30.78 -27.80
N LEU A 176 0.15 31.16 -26.96
CA LEU A 176 -1.11 31.77 -27.40
C LEU A 176 -1.16 33.29 -27.25
N THR A 177 -0.13 33.93 -26.69
CA THR A 177 -0.04 35.40 -26.55
C THR A 177 0.99 36.05 -27.50
N ALA A 178 1.51 35.31 -28.48
CA ALA A 178 2.45 35.82 -29.49
C ALA A 178 1.95 35.68 -30.95
N ARG A 179 0.63 35.56 -31.15
CA ARG A 179 -0.01 35.70 -32.48
C ARG A 179 -1.22 36.64 -32.40
N SER A 180 -0.96 37.87 -31.98
CA SER A 180 -1.87 38.99 -32.18
C SER A 180 -1.06 40.20 -32.64
N ILE A 181 -0.50 40.13 -33.84
CA ILE A 181 -0.13 41.28 -34.70
C ILE A 181 -0.05 40.73 -36.14
N THR A 182 -0.73 41.43 -37.05
CA THR A 182 -0.83 41.23 -38.52
C THR A 182 -1.59 39.95 -38.96
N THR A 183 -2.73 39.98 -39.64
CA THR A 183 -3.19 40.88 -40.70
C THR A 183 -4.71 41.04 -40.69
N ARG A 184 -5.15 42.29 -40.62
CA ARG A 184 -6.53 42.73 -40.88
C ARG A 184 -6.81 42.61 -42.38
N SER A 185 -7.36 41.48 -42.83
CA SER A 185 -8.01 41.39 -44.14
C SER A 185 -9.52 41.36 -43.94
N ARG A 186 -10.17 42.46 -44.26
CA ARG A 186 -11.63 42.57 -44.38
C ARG A 186 -12.07 41.69 -45.54
N SER A 187 -12.75 40.58 -45.28
CA SER A 187 -13.72 40.04 -46.23
C SER A 187 -15.12 40.10 -45.62
N LYS A 188 -15.97 40.90 -46.27
CA LYS A 188 -17.41 40.88 -46.09
C LYS A 188 -17.90 39.52 -46.60
N VAL A 189 -18.47 38.69 -45.73
CA VAL A 189 -19.34 37.60 -46.19
C VAL A 189 -20.63 37.58 -45.38
N LYS A 190 -21.69 37.44 -46.15
CA LYS A 190 -23.12 37.63 -45.88
C LYS A 190 -23.64 36.90 -44.63
N LYS A 191 -24.47 37.64 -43.91
CA LYS A 191 -25.61 37.17 -43.12
C LYS A 191 -26.39 36.12 -43.94
N VAL A 192 -26.48 34.90 -43.43
CA VAL A 192 -27.53 33.95 -43.80
C VAL A 192 -28.24 33.59 -42.49
N GLU A 193 -29.42 34.18 -42.32
CA GLU A 193 -30.45 33.69 -41.42
C GLU A 193 -30.89 32.31 -41.89
N VAL A 194 -30.82 31.31 -41.01
CA VAL A 194 -31.70 30.16 -41.08
C VAL A 194 -32.33 29.97 -39.72
N ALA A 195 -33.64 30.19 -39.71
CA ALA A 195 -34.54 29.97 -38.60
C ALA A 195 -34.73 28.47 -38.32
N SER A 196 -35.07 28.19 -37.06
CA SER A 196 -36.08 27.20 -36.64
C SER A 196 -35.90 25.73 -37.08
N LEU A 197 -35.73 24.84 -36.10
CA LEU A 197 -36.69 23.75 -35.86
C LEU A 197 -36.50 23.09 -34.49
N ARG A 198 -37.59 23.09 -33.72
CA ARG A 198 -37.84 22.28 -32.51
C ARG A 198 -37.88 20.79 -32.84
N ALA A 199 -37.38 19.96 -31.92
CA ALA A 199 -37.96 18.68 -31.47
C ALA A 199 -37.16 18.26 -30.22
N SER A 200 -37.65 18.16 -28.97
CA SER A 200 -38.80 17.45 -28.39
C SER A 200 -38.79 15.93 -28.63
N SER A 201 -38.02 15.20 -27.82
CA SER A 201 -38.31 13.85 -27.31
C SER A 201 -37.20 13.54 -26.29
N GLY A 202 -37.45 13.32 -25.01
CA GLY A 202 -38.41 12.38 -24.45
C GLY A 202 -37.69 11.07 -24.13
N PHE A 203 -36.71 11.09 -23.22
CA PHE A 203 -36.08 9.86 -22.74
C PHE A 203 -36.73 9.41 -21.42
N PRO A 204 -37.34 8.20 -21.40
CA PRO A 204 -38.05 7.72 -20.23
C PRO A 204 -37.08 7.24 -19.15
N ASN A 205 -37.38 7.72 -17.95
CA ASN A 205 -36.85 7.30 -16.66
C ASN A 205 -37.14 5.80 -16.46
N ARG A 206 -36.14 4.93 -16.66
CA ARG A 206 -36.25 3.49 -16.32
C ARG A 206 -35.86 3.29 -14.87
N SER A 207 -36.88 3.31 -14.02
CA SER A 207 -36.91 2.64 -12.74
C SER A 207 -36.51 1.17 -12.91
N ARG A 208 -35.44 0.74 -12.25
CA ARG A 208 -35.16 -0.68 -12.03
C ARG A 208 -35.04 -0.95 -10.53
N THR A 209 -36.07 -1.64 -10.09
CA THR A 209 -36.36 -2.20 -8.78
C THR A 209 -35.50 -3.43 -8.47
N ARG A 210 -35.38 -3.69 -7.15
CA ARG A 210 -35.16 -4.99 -6.46
C ARG A 210 -33.77 -5.62 -6.57
N ALA A 211 -33.14 -5.92 -5.42
CA ALA A 211 -33.35 -7.21 -4.76
C ALA A 211 -32.63 -7.38 -3.39
N SER A 212 -33.38 -8.00 -2.49
CA SER A 212 -32.98 -8.92 -1.41
C SER A 212 -32.10 -8.44 -0.25
N SER A 213 -32.77 -7.87 0.75
CA SER A 213 -32.45 -8.06 2.16
C SER A 213 -32.72 -9.52 2.58
N ARG A 214 -31.68 -10.36 2.63
CA ARG A 214 -31.73 -11.72 3.17
C ARG A 214 -31.29 -11.70 4.64
N LYS A 215 -32.25 -11.48 5.55
CA LYS A 215 -32.08 -11.78 6.99
C LYS A 215 -31.94 -13.31 7.14
N ARG A 216 -30.77 -13.80 7.55
CA ARG A 216 -30.63 -15.17 8.08
C ARG A 216 -30.62 -15.11 9.61
N ARG A 217 -31.66 -15.73 10.18
CA ARG A 217 -31.71 -16.27 11.54
C ARG A 217 -30.59 -17.30 11.73
N ILE A 218 -29.89 -17.22 12.85
CA ILE A 218 -29.25 -18.35 13.55
C ILE A 218 -29.65 -18.11 15.02
N ALA A 219 -30.73 -18.73 15.49
CA ALA A 219 -30.70 -20.01 16.20
C ALA A 219 -29.73 -19.97 17.40
N LYS A 220 -30.22 -19.47 18.54
CA LYS A 220 -29.66 -19.77 19.86
C LYS A 220 -30.36 -21.03 20.36
N ASN A 221 -29.58 -22.09 20.58
CA ASN A 221 -29.94 -23.24 21.40
C ASN A 221 -28.65 -23.70 22.10
N GLN A 222 -28.78 -24.06 23.38
CA GLN A 222 -27.78 -24.66 24.28
C GLN A 222 -26.82 -23.60 24.89
N ILE A 223 -26.70 -23.38 26.20
CA ILE A 223 -27.00 -24.14 27.44
C ILE A 223 -27.50 -23.13 28.49
#